data_AF-A0PLJ4-F1
#
_entry.id   AF-A0PLJ4-F1
#
_cell.length_a   1.000
_cell.length_b   1.000
_cell.length_c   1.000
_cell.angle_alpha   90.00
_cell.angle_beta   90.00
_cell.angle_gamma   90.00
#
_symmetry.space_group_name_H-M   'P 1'
#
loop_
_entity.id
_entity.type
_entity.pdbx_description
1 polymer ?
#
loop_
_entity_poly.entity_id
_entity_poly.type
_entity_poly.pdbx_seq_one_letter_code
_entity_poly.pdbx_strand_id
1 'polypeptide(L)' 'MLVEADIETVHPHQFAANTVSAHPHAGVWALREMSNRRTNPRQTPEQILELLVTRHNMTEVAEILLPLLAEDIRCPG' A
#
# COMPACT_ATOMS: atom_id res chain seq x y z
N MET A 1 11.11 35.20 -12.68
CA MET A 1 11.49 34.11 -13.60
C MET A 1 10.52 32.97 -13.37
N LEU A 2 9.71 32.62 -14.35
CA LEU A 2 8.84 31.44 -14.27
C LEU A 2 9.65 30.26 -14.81
N VAL A 3 9.74 29.18 -14.04
CA VAL A 3 10.38 27.93 -14.42
C VAL A 3 9.29 27.02 -14.97
N GLU A 4 9.52 26.40 -16.14
CA GLU A 4 8.65 25.33 -16.63
C GLU A 4 8.63 24.20 -15.59
N ALA A 5 7.45 23.89 -15.09
CA ALA A 5 7.25 22.70 -14.26
C ALA A 5 6.95 21.54 -15.19
N ASP A 6 7.89 20.62 -15.32
CA ASP A 6 7.66 19.36 -16.03
C ASP A 6 6.63 18.54 -15.25
N ILE A 7 5.55 18.15 -15.94
CA ILE A 7 4.53 17.25 -15.38
C ILE A 7 4.96 15.83 -15.72
N GLU A 8 5.34 15.07 -14.70
CA GLU A 8 5.56 13.63 -14.83
C GLU A 8 4.22 12.88 -14.71
N THR A 9 3.87 12.10 -15.73
CA THR A 9 2.74 11.17 -15.68
C THR A 9 3.25 9.78 -15.30
N VAL A 10 2.72 9.24 -14.21
CA VAL A 10 3.09 7.91 -13.70
C VAL A 10 1.89 6.98 -13.72
N HIS A 11 2.16 5.68 -13.84
CA HIS A 11 1.13 4.66 -13.71
C HIS A 11 0.62 4.57 -12.26
N PRO A 12 -0.66 4.19 -12.03
CA PRO A 12 -1.23 4.12 -10.67
C PRO A 12 -0.44 3.23 -9.70
N HIS A 13 0.11 2.10 -10.17
CA HIS A 13 0.92 1.22 -9.32
C HIS A 13 2.23 1.89 -8.90
N GLN A 14 2.83 2.69 -9.77
CA GLN A 14 4.07 3.41 -9.51
C GLN A 14 3.82 4.60 -8.57
N PHE A 15 2.71 5.32 -8.76
CA PHE A 15 2.26 6.32 -7.81
C PHE A 15 2.07 5.73 -6.41
N ALA A 16 1.41 4.57 -6.33
CA ALA A 16 1.19 3.87 -5.06
C ALA A 16 2.52 3.46 -4.40
N ALA A 17 3.45 2.88 -5.16
CA ALA A 17 4.78 2.51 -4.68
C ALA A 17 5.55 3.71 -4.14
N ASN A 18 5.61 4.82 -4.89
CA ASN A 18 6.28 6.06 -4.46
C ASN A 18 5.65 6.62 -3.17
N THR A 19 4.31 6.65 -3.11
CA THR A 19 3.59 7.17 -1.94
C THR A 19 3.82 6.32 -0.70
N VAL A 20 3.77 5.00 -0.85
CA VAL A 20 3.99 4.04 0.23
C VAL A 20 5.46 4.03 0.66
N SER A 21 6.40 4.12 -0.27
CA SER A 21 7.83 4.23 0.04
C SER A 21 8.13 5.46 0.91
N ALA A 22 7.50 6.60 0.61
CA ALA A 22 7.63 7.81 1.41
C ALA A 22 6.95 7.69 2.79
N HIS A 23 5.87 6.90 2.91
CA HIS A 23 5.10 6.77 4.16
C HIS A 23 4.66 5.31 4.45
N PRO A 24 5.59 4.39 4.78
CA PRO A 24 5.28 2.95 4.83
C PRO A 24 4.22 2.58 5.86
N HIS A 25 4.27 3.17 7.05
CA HIS A 25 3.27 2.91 8.10
C HIS A 25 1.86 3.42 7.75
N ALA A 26 1.76 4.49 6.95
CA ALA A 26 0.46 4.95 6.45
C ALA A 26 -0.13 3.92 5.46
N GLY A 27 0.72 3.24 4.68
CA GLY A 27 0.32 2.12 3.83
C GLY A 27 -0.22 0.94 4.64
N VAL A 28 0.47 0.56 5.72
CA VAL A 28 -0.03 -0.48 6.65
C VAL A 28 -1.38 -0.08 7.26
N TRP A 29 -1.51 1.16 7.72
CA TRP A 29 -2.75 1.66 8.29
C TRP A 29 -3.90 1.65 7.27
N ALA A 30 -3.63 2.04 6.02
CA ALA A 30 -4.63 1.98 4.95
C ALA A 30 -5.13 0.55 4.71
N LEU A 31 -4.25 -0.45 4.69
CA LEU A 31 -4.66 -1.86 4.55
C LEU A 31 -5.53 -2.33 5.72
N ARG A 32 -5.24 -1.90 6.95
CA ARG A 32 -6.09 -2.19 8.12
C ARG A 32 -7.47 -1.56 8.01
N GLU A 33 -7.53 -0.30 7.62
CA GLU A 33 -8.80 0.39 7.43
C GLU A 33 -9.62 -0.21 6.27
N MET A 34 -8.95 -0.70 5.22
CA MET A 34 -9.62 -1.46 4.16
C MET A 34 -10.16 -2.80 4.68
N SER A 35 -9.38 -3.52 5.48
CA SER A 35 -9.78 -4.78 6.13
C SER A 35 -10.99 -4.57 7.04
N ASN A 36 -10.96 -3.55 7.90
CA ASN A 36 -12.05 -3.22 8.82
C ASN A 36 -13.37 -2.90 8.09
N ARG A 37 -13.29 -2.25 6.93
CA ARG A 37 -14.46 -1.90 6.11
C ARG A 37 -15.03 -3.07 5.32
N ARG A 38 -14.23 -4.09 4.99
CA ARG A 38 -14.67 -5.25 4.20
C ARG A 38 -15.31 -6.30 5.10
N THR A 39 -16.64 -6.33 5.10
CA THR A 39 -17.40 -7.27 5.93
C THR A 39 -17.91 -8.51 5.18
N ASN A 40 -17.91 -8.51 3.85
CA ASN A 40 -18.37 -9.64 3.02
C ASN A 40 -17.71 -9.67 1.62
N PRO A 41 -16.78 -10.61 1.33
CA PRO A 41 -16.10 -11.46 2.30
C PRO A 41 -15.19 -10.62 3.21
N ARG A 42 -14.99 -11.08 4.45
CA ARG A 42 -13.93 -10.53 5.32
C ARG A 42 -12.58 -10.88 4.70
N GLN A 43 -11.66 -9.91 4.66
CA GLN A 43 -10.31 -10.10 4.14
C GLN A 43 -9.30 -9.46 5.09
N THR A 44 -8.19 -10.13 5.38
CA THR A 44 -7.10 -9.56 6.18
C THR A 44 -6.30 -8.52 5.38
N PRO A 45 -5.48 -7.67 6.03
CA PRO A 45 -4.56 -6.75 5.34
C PRO A 45 -3.69 -7.45 4.27
N GLU A 46 -3.17 -8.64 4.56
CA GLU A 46 -2.34 -9.44 3.65
C GLU A 46 -3.15 -9.92 2.44
N GLN A 47 -4.39 -10.37 2.65
CA GLN A 47 -5.27 -10.80 1.57
C GLN A 47 -5.71 -9.63 0.68
N ILE A 48 -5.85 -8.44 1.25
CA ILE A 48 -6.11 -7.22 0.48
C ILE A 48 -4.87 -6.84 -0.31
N LEU A 49 -3.68 -6.91 0.29
CA LEU A 49 -2.43 -6.63 -0.40
C LEU A 49 -2.22 -7.59 -1.59
N GLU A 50 -2.46 -8.88 -1.40
CA GLU A 50 -2.43 -9.88 -2.47
C GLU A 50 -3.41 -9.55 -3.61
N LEU A 51 -4.61 -9.07 -3.26
CA LEU A 51 -5.61 -8.63 -4.23
C LEU A 51 -5.11 -7.43 -5.05
N LEU A 52 -4.44 -6.47 -4.39
CA LEU A 52 -3.87 -5.30 -5.04
C LEU A 52 -2.72 -5.68 -5.98
N VAL A 53 -1.86 -6.62 -5.57
CA VAL A 53 -0.82 -7.20 -6.43
C VAL A 53 -1.46 -7.84 -7.66
N THR A 54 -2.38 -8.78 -7.45
CA THR A 54 -2.99 -9.59 -8.52
C THR A 54 -3.78 -8.75 -9.52
N ARG A 55 -4.52 -7.73 -9.05
CA ARG A 55 -5.42 -6.93 -9.92
C ARG A 55 -4.82 -5.65 -10.45
N HIS A 56 -3.86 -5.07 -9.74
CA HIS A 56 -3.35 -3.73 -10.02
C HIS A 56 -1.82 -3.67 -10.16
N ASN A 57 -1.14 -4.83 -10.21
CA ASN A 57 0.31 -4.90 -10.37
C ASN A 57 1.08 -4.14 -9.29
N MET A 58 0.54 -4.09 -8.06
CA MET A 58 1.14 -3.37 -6.93
C MET A 58 2.24 -4.20 -6.22
N THR A 59 3.08 -4.90 -6.99
CA THR A 59 4.15 -5.77 -6.47
C THR A 59 5.14 -5.00 -5.59
N GLU A 60 5.61 -3.83 -6.04
CA GLU A 60 6.53 -2.98 -5.26
C GLU A 60 5.91 -2.50 -3.93
N VAL A 61 4.61 -2.22 -3.91
CA VAL A 61 3.90 -1.88 -2.66
C VAL A 61 3.93 -3.07 -1.69
N ALA A 62 3.77 -4.30 -2.20
CA ALA A 62 3.83 -5.49 -1.36
C ALA A 62 5.24 -5.75 -0.81
N GLU A 63 6.27 -5.53 -1.61
CA GLU A 63 7.67 -5.63 -1.17
C GLU A 63 7.97 -4.68 0.01
N ILE A 64 7.37 -3.48 0.01
CA ILE A 64 7.52 -2.51 1.10
C ILE A 64 6.70 -2.91 2.33
N LEU A 65 5.44 -3.34 2.15
CA LEU A 65 4.50 -3.47 3.27
C LEU A 65 4.52 -4.84 3.96
N LEU A 66 4.88 -5.92 3.26
CA LEU A 66 4.90 -7.27 3.84
C LEU A 66 5.79 -7.39 5.09
N PRO A 67 7.04 -6.86 5.12
CA PRO A 67 7.87 -6.91 6.32
C PRO A 67 7.22 -6.22 7.53
N LEU A 68 6.56 -5.08 7.30
CA LEU A 68 5.93 -4.27 8.35
C LEU A 68 4.67 -4.92 8.92
N LEU A 69 3.89 -5.61 8.07
CA LEU A 69 2.75 -6.40 8.53
C LEU A 69 3.20 -7.56 9.42
N ALA A 70 4.32 -8.21 9.09
CA ALA A 70 4.90 -9.28 9.89
C ALA A 70 5.53 -8.82 11.22
N GLU A 71 5.95 -7.56 11.32
CA GLU A 71 6.46 -6.96 12.57
C GLU A 71 5.36 -6.67 13.58
N ASP A 72 4.20 -6.19 13.13
CA ASP A 72 3.09 -5.83 14.03
C ASP A 72 2.52 -7.06 14.76
N ILE A 73 2.48 -8.22 14.09
CA ILE A 73 2.08 -9.49 14.72
C ILE A 73 3.00 -9.88 15.89
N ARG A 74 4.25 -9.41 15.89
CA ARG A 74 5.28 -9.78 16.88
C ARG A 74 5.31 -8.86 18.12
N CYS A 75 4.64 -7.71 18.09
CA CYS A 75 4.50 -6.80 19.24
C CYS A 75 3.06 -6.29 19.33
N PRO A 76 2.17 -6.96 20.10
CA PRO A 76 0.86 -6.40 20.39
C PRO A 76 1.06 -5.21 21.35
N GLY A 77 0.81 -4.00 20.86
CA GLY A 77 0.68 -2.80 21.69
C GLY A 77 -0.56 -2.82 22.56
#